data_AF-A0A6P4FGJ3-F1
#
_entry.id   AF-A0A6P4FGJ3-F1
#
_cell.length_a   1.000
_cell.length_b   1.000
_cell.length_c   1.000
_cell.angle_alpha   90.00
_cell.angle_beta   90.00
_cell.angle_gamma   90.00
#
_symmetry.space_group_name_H-M   'P 1'
#
loop_
_entity.id
_entity.type
_entity.pdbx_description
1 polymer ?
#
loop_
_entity_poly.entity_id
_entity_poly.type
_entity_poly.pdbx_seq_one_letter_code
_entity_poly.pdbx_strand_id
1 'polypeptide(L)'
;MPAPVDMNSSDGQPLPCSKKDAIADGGHLLNATGTADGATASTSAPGLGDGLMTSSWWWRTRSLNAPSPVQQFGPCGRIMKNSAMVMQIQDPASQRLTWYKPPLTVLVIKKVSDASVLAPFVQLVEWLLEEKCMVVWVESAVLEDALLNEDVRFKAIRDKLVTFKDGRDDLTDRIDFIVCLGGDGTLLYASLLFQQSVPPVMAFHLGSLGFLTPFRFDNFQEQLTSVLEGHAALTLRSRLRCVMHRRADRKHEAKTLEVDPDGDARPASNSILVLNEVVIDRGPSPYLSNIDLFLDGKYITSVQGDGLIVSTPTGSTAYAAAAGASMIHPSVPAIMVTPICPHSLSFRPIVVPAGVELKISVSPESRNTSWVSFDGRNRQELFHGDSLRVTTSIYPVPGICAQDQISDWFASLADGLHWNVRKRQKCLDELSDLTASGSEDTLDEIENMKLYDV
;
A
#
# COMPACT_ATOMS: atom_id res chain seq x y z
N MET A 1 -58.82 -23.75 -0.15
CA MET A 1 -59.53 -22.45 -0.02
C MET A 1 -58.46 -21.43 0.33
N PRO A 2 -57.97 -20.68 -0.66
CA PRO A 2 -58.74 -19.73 -1.45
C PRO A 2 -59.21 -20.30 -2.79
N ALA A 3 -60.18 -19.62 -3.40
CA ALA A 3 -60.78 -19.91 -4.71
C ALA A 3 -60.25 -18.92 -5.77
N PRO A 4 -60.37 -19.26 -7.07
CA PRO A 4 -59.44 -18.83 -8.12
C PRO A 4 -60.07 -17.84 -9.13
N VAL A 5 -59.24 -17.29 -10.02
CA VAL A 5 -59.70 -16.84 -11.34
C VAL A 5 -58.73 -17.37 -12.41
N ASP A 6 -59.32 -18.11 -13.34
CA ASP A 6 -58.70 -18.86 -14.42
C ASP A 6 -58.49 -18.06 -15.72
N MET A 7 -57.46 -18.51 -16.45
CA MET A 7 -57.35 -18.69 -17.92
C MET A 7 -57.51 -17.50 -18.89
N ASN A 8 -56.49 -17.27 -19.73
CA ASN A 8 -56.44 -17.98 -21.02
C ASN A 8 -55.08 -17.91 -21.73
N SER A 9 -54.77 -19.04 -22.36
CA SER A 9 -53.67 -19.37 -23.27
C SER A 9 -53.80 -18.71 -24.65
N SER A 10 -52.68 -18.50 -25.34
CA SER A 10 -52.56 -18.93 -26.74
C SER A 10 -51.12 -18.87 -27.26
N ASP A 11 -50.78 -19.96 -27.95
CA ASP A 11 -49.58 -20.33 -28.70
C ASP A 11 -48.99 -19.30 -29.67
N GLY A 12 -47.69 -19.48 -29.95
CA GLY A 12 -46.99 -18.85 -31.07
C GLY A 12 -45.58 -19.41 -31.27
N GLN A 13 -45.49 -20.58 -31.91
CA GLN A 13 -44.24 -21.16 -32.42
C GLN A 13 -43.66 -20.36 -33.62
N PRO A 14 -42.37 -20.57 -33.98
CA PRO A 14 -41.53 -19.64 -34.74
C PRO A 14 -41.33 -20.01 -36.23
N LEU A 15 -40.58 -19.14 -36.97
CA LEU A 15 -39.83 -19.28 -38.25
C LEU A 15 -40.29 -18.32 -39.39
N PRO A 16 -39.52 -18.05 -40.50
CA PRO A 16 -38.13 -18.42 -40.88
C PRO A 16 -37.24 -17.33 -41.59
N CYS A 17 -35.95 -17.68 -41.76
CA CYS A 17 -34.93 -17.41 -42.82
C CYS A 17 -34.93 -16.24 -43.84
N SER A 18 -33.73 -15.64 -44.07
CA SER A 18 -32.89 -15.71 -45.32
C SER A 18 -31.61 -14.83 -45.16
N LYS A 19 -30.33 -15.26 -45.29
CA LYS A 19 -29.48 -15.56 -46.49
C LYS A 19 -29.71 -14.56 -47.65
N LYS A 20 -28.76 -13.88 -48.33
CA LYS A 20 -27.29 -13.87 -48.56
C LYS A 20 -26.93 -12.40 -48.96
N ASP A 21 -25.68 -11.93 -48.88
CA ASP A 21 -24.81 -11.81 -50.08
C ASP A 21 -23.33 -11.57 -49.70
N ALA A 22 -22.46 -12.07 -50.57
CA ALA A 22 -21.01 -12.00 -50.53
C ALA A 22 -20.48 -11.30 -51.80
N ILE A 23 -19.34 -10.60 -51.72
CA ILE A 23 -18.30 -10.27 -52.73
C ILE A 23 -17.18 -9.54 -51.93
N ALA A 24 -16.00 -10.14 -51.65
CA ALA A 24 -14.69 -10.00 -52.33
C ALA A 24 -14.26 -8.52 -52.58
N ASP A 25 -13.07 -8.00 -52.24
CA ASP A 25 -11.70 -8.54 -52.37
C ASP A 25 -10.66 -7.59 -51.68
N GLY A 26 -9.44 -8.06 -51.39
CA GLY A 26 -8.20 -7.24 -51.43
C GLY A 26 -7.37 -6.95 -50.15
N GLY A 27 -6.35 -7.80 -49.87
CA GLY A 27 -4.97 -7.55 -49.34
C GLY A 27 -4.76 -6.72 -48.05
N HIS A 28 -3.80 -6.95 -47.14
CA HIS A 28 -2.52 -7.65 -47.18
C HIS A 28 -2.05 -7.74 -45.70
N LEU A 29 -1.68 -8.91 -45.17
CA LEU A 29 -0.79 -9.02 -44.00
C LEU A 29 -0.07 -10.37 -44.03
N LEU A 30 1.25 -10.28 -44.00
CA LEU A 30 2.21 -11.37 -44.20
C LEU A 30 2.36 -12.23 -42.92
N ASN A 31 2.48 -13.53 -43.17
CA ASN A 31 2.78 -14.64 -42.26
C ASN A 31 4.23 -14.65 -41.76
N ALA A 32 4.42 -15.26 -40.57
CA ALA A 32 5.40 -16.35 -40.32
C ALA A 32 5.05 -17.01 -38.97
N THR A 33 4.33 -18.14 -38.93
CA THR A 33 4.82 -19.56 -38.83
C THR A 33 5.75 -19.84 -37.64
N GLY A 34 5.55 -20.86 -36.79
CA GLY A 34 4.64 -22.01 -36.92
C GLY A 34 4.51 -22.90 -35.67
N THR A 35 3.39 -23.65 -35.69
CA THR A 35 3.17 -25.07 -35.39
C THR A 35 3.89 -25.78 -34.23
N ALA A 36 3.08 -26.36 -33.34
CA ALA A 36 3.30 -27.73 -32.85
C ALA A 36 1.93 -28.39 -32.54
N ASP A 37 1.62 -29.44 -33.30
CA ASP A 37 0.45 -30.31 -33.20
C ASP A 37 0.51 -31.25 -31.98
N GLY A 38 -0.65 -31.72 -31.54
CA GLY A 38 -0.80 -32.69 -30.46
C GLY A 38 -0.66 -34.14 -30.90
N ALA A 39 -0.40 -35.02 -29.92
CA ALA A 39 -0.76 -36.43 -29.99
C ALA A 39 -0.81 -37.06 -28.57
N THR A 40 -1.87 -37.81 -28.35
CA THR A 40 -2.12 -38.76 -27.26
C THR A 40 -1.18 -39.97 -27.31
N ALA A 41 -0.68 -40.47 -26.17
CA ALA A 41 -0.38 -41.90 -25.99
C ALA A 41 -0.16 -42.29 -24.51
N SER A 42 -0.54 -43.53 -24.24
CA SER A 42 -0.65 -44.28 -23.00
C SER A 42 0.66 -44.85 -22.43
N THR A 43 0.61 -45.09 -21.11
CA THR A 43 1.38 -46.01 -20.25
C THR A 43 2.35 -47.03 -20.88
N SER A 44 3.60 -46.97 -20.44
CA SER A 44 4.43 -48.13 -20.02
C SER A 44 5.71 -47.66 -19.31
N ALA A 45 6.05 -48.28 -18.17
CA ALA A 45 7.36 -48.21 -17.51
C ALA A 45 7.94 -49.65 -17.45
N PRO A 46 9.22 -49.90 -17.08
CA PRO A 46 10.40 -49.01 -17.03
C PRO A 46 11.61 -49.58 -17.81
N GLY A 47 12.64 -48.76 -18.03
CA GLY A 47 13.95 -49.21 -18.47
C GLY A 47 15.03 -48.35 -17.81
N LEU A 48 15.88 -48.98 -16.99
CA LEU A 48 17.04 -48.33 -16.39
C LEU A 48 17.96 -47.79 -17.47
N GLY A 49 18.27 -46.49 -17.40
CA GLY A 49 19.24 -45.82 -18.24
C GLY A 49 19.85 -44.66 -17.47
N ASP A 50 21.15 -44.78 -17.24
CA ASP A 50 22.03 -43.86 -16.52
C ASP A 50 21.86 -42.42 -17.05
N GLY A 51 21.31 -41.55 -16.21
CA GLY A 51 20.86 -40.21 -16.59
C GLY A 51 21.46 -39.17 -15.66
N LEU A 52 22.57 -38.59 -16.11
CA LEU A 52 23.20 -37.39 -15.59
C LEU A 52 22.14 -36.42 -15.04
N MET A 53 22.12 -36.21 -13.72
CA MET A 53 21.27 -35.22 -13.07
C MET A 53 21.69 -33.82 -13.52
N THR A 54 21.17 -33.41 -14.67
CA THR A 54 21.14 -32.00 -15.01
C THR A 54 20.15 -31.36 -14.06
N SER A 55 20.68 -30.69 -13.03
CA SER A 55 19.89 -29.74 -12.25
C SER A 55 19.37 -28.71 -13.25
N SER A 56 18.16 -28.92 -13.75
CA SER A 56 17.40 -27.86 -14.39
C SER A 56 17.06 -26.90 -13.27
N TRP A 57 17.92 -25.90 -13.07
CA TRP A 57 17.56 -24.71 -12.32
C TRP A 57 16.43 -24.09 -13.12
N TRP A 58 15.20 -24.46 -12.78
CA TRP A 58 14.01 -23.78 -13.26
C TRP A 58 14.19 -22.33 -12.81
N TRP A 59 14.61 -21.47 -13.74
CA TRP A 59 14.67 -20.04 -13.51
C TRP A 59 13.31 -19.65 -12.97
N ARG A 60 13.27 -19.26 -11.70
CA ARG A 60 12.01 -18.94 -11.01
C ARG A 60 11.29 -17.94 -11.90
N THR A 61 10.04 -18.26 -12.24
CA THR A 61 9.12 -17.28 -12.82
C THR A 61 9.24 -16.00 -11.99
N ARG A 62 9.39 -14.83 -12.62
CA ARG A 62 9.53 -13.52 -11.94
C ARG A 62 8.34 -13.13 -11.05
N SER A 63 7.40 -14.05 -10.83
CA SER A 63 6.23 -13.87 -10.01
C SER A 63 6.55 -13.74 -8.54
N LEU A 64 5.90 -12.78 -7.90
CA LEU A 64 5.93 -12.61 -6.45
C LEU A 64 5.03 -13.64 -5.74
N ASN A 65 4.08 -14.25 -6.46
CA ASN A 65 3.33 -15.40 -5.96
C ASN A 65 4.18 -16.67 -6.02
N ALA A 66 4.01 -17.53 -5.02
CA ALA A 66 4.60 -18.87 -5.02
C ALA A 66 4.07 -19.72 -6.19
N PRO A 67 4.83 -20.73 -6.66
CA PRO A 67 4.36 -21.67 -7.66
C PRO A 67 3.00 -22.25 -7.28
N SER A 68 2.11 -22.39 -8.27
CA SER A 68 0.82 -23.03 -8.02
C SER A 68 1.05 -24.45 -7.49
N PRO A 69 0.46 -24.81 -6.33
CA PRO A 69 0.68 -26.13 -5.76
C PRO A 69 0.12 -27.22 -6.68
N VAL A 70 0.77 -28.38 -6.69
CA VAL A 70 0.21 -29.57 -7.33
C VAL A 70 -1.11 -29.90 -6.63
N GLN A 71 -2.19 -29.92 -7.41
CA GLN A 71 -3.54 -30.11 -6.89
C GLN A 71 -3.90 -31.59 -6.68
N GLN A 72 -2.97 -32.51 -6.93
CA GLN A 72 -3.10 -33.94 -6.67
C GLN A 72 -2.35 -34.30 -5.38
N PHE A 73 -3.03 -35.03 -4.50
CA PHE A 73 -2.51 -35.45 -3.20
C PHE A 73 -2.46 -36.97 -3.14
N GLY A 74 -1.27 -37.53 -3.40
CA GLY A 74 -1.08 -38.97 -3.46
C GLY A 74 -1.90 -39.65 -4.56
N PRO A 75 -2.21 -40.95 -4.41
CA PRO A 75 -2.85 -41.72 -5.48
C PRO A 75 -4.34 -41.37 -5.69
N CYS A 76 -5.03 -40.89 -4.65
CA CYS A 76 -6.50 -40.74 -4.69
C CYS A 76 -7.00 -39.32 -4.36
N GLY A 77 -6.17 -38.46 -3.75
CA GLY A 77 -6.59 -37.12 -3.34
C GLY A 77 -6.43 -36.10 -4.46
N ARG A 78 -7.35 -35.14 -4.54
CA ARG A 78 -7.21 -33.95 -5.40
C ARG A 78 -8.04 -32.77 -4.90
N ILE A 79 -7.58 -31.55 -5.17
CA ILE A 79 -8.43 -30.36 -5.07
C ILE A 79 -9.45 -30.41 -6.22
N MET A 80 -10.71 -30.21 -5.89
CA MET A 80 -11.76 -30.09 -6.89
C MET A 80 -11.55 -28.80 -7.69
N LYS A 81 -11.37 -28.92 -9.01
CA LYS A 81 -11.28 -27.79 -9.92
C LYS A 81 -12.69 -27.26 -10.19
N ASN A 82 -13.17 -26.39 -9.33
CA ASN A 82 -14.39 -25.63 -9.57
C ASN A 82 -14.01 -24.25 -10.10
N SER A 83 -14.29 -23.97 -11.38
CA SER A 83 -13.96 -22.68 -12.00
C SER A 83 -14.58 -21.49 -11.27
N ALA A 84 -15.72 -21.68 -10.57
CA ALA A 84 -16.34 -20.63 -9.76
C ALA A 84 -15.59 -20.32 -8.45
N MET A 85 -14.65 -21.17 -8.02
CA MET A 85 -13.83 -20.99 -6.81
C MET A 85 -12.40 -20.53 -7.13
N VAL A 86 -12.04 -20.38 -8.41
CA VAL A 86 -10.71 -19.90 -8.81
C VAL A 86 -10.73 -18.38 -8.82
N MET A 87 -9.99 -17.76 -7.90
CA MET A 87 -9.72 -16.33 -7.93
C MET A 87 -8.57 -16.04 -8.89
N GLN A 88 -8.76 -15.10 -9.82
CA GLN A 88 -7.69 -14.56 -10.65
C GLN A 88 -7.10 -13.32 -9.97
N ILE A 89 -5.86 -13.41 -9.50
CA ILE A 89 -5.13 -12.33 -8.86
C ILE A 89 -3.98 -11.96 -9.79
N GLN A 90 -3.87 -10.67 -10.13
CA GLN A 90 -2.71 -10.19 -10.90
C GLN A 90 -1.45 -10.34 -10.06
N ASP A 91 -0.38 -10.83 -10.69
CA ASP A 91 0.92 -10.97 -10.04
C ASP A 91 1.49 -9.59 -9.70
N PRO A 92 1.80 -9.31 -8.42
CA PRO A 92 2.34 -8.01 -8.02
C PRO A 92 3.60 -7.60 -8.78
N ALA A 93 4.44 -8.54 -9.24
CA ALA A 93 5.64 -8.20 -10.01
C ALA A 93 5.33 -7.66 -11.42
N SER A 94 4.18 -8.06 -11.98
CA SER A 94 3.77 -7.71 -13.35
C SER A 94 3.04 -6.36 -13.44
N GLN A 95 2.77 -5.71 -12.31
CA GLN A 95 2.04 -4.46 -12.26
C GLN A 95 2.86 -3.32 -12.88
N ARG A 96 2.27 -2.68 -13.89
CA ARG A 96 2.84 -1.57 -14.65
C ARG A 96 1.80 -0.47 -14.80
N LEU A 97 2.26 0.78 -14.76
CA LEU A 97 1.43 1.94 -15.05
C LEU A 97 1.10 1.96 -16.55
N THR A 98 -0.11 2.35 -16.91
CA THR A 98 -0.47 2.62 -18.30
C THR A 98 -1.44 3.77 -18.33
N TRP A 99 -1.12 4.79 -19.13
CA TRP A 99 -1.95 5.96 -19.30
C TRP A 99 -2.93 5.72 -20.45
N TYR A 100 -4.23 5.68 -20.17
CA TYR A 100 -5.26 5.62 -21.22
C TYR A 100 -5.32 6.94 -22.02
N LYS A 101 -4.97 8.04 -21.37
CA LYS A 101 -4.80 9.38 -21.94
C LYS A 101 -3.56 10.01 -21.29
N PRO A 102 -2.79 10.83 -22.01
CA PRO A 102 -1.69 11.57 -21.41
C PRO A 102 -2.20 12.39 -20.21
N PRO A 103 -1.55 12.30 -19.04
CA PRO A 103 -1.95 13.08 -17.87
C PRO A 103 -1.69 14.57 -18.13
N LEU A 104 -2.64 15.42 -17.73
CA LEU A 104 -2.57 16.87 -17.93
C LEU A 104 -2.55 17.63 -16.60
N THR A 105 -3.12 17.04 -15.56
CA THR A 105 -3.24 17.64 -14.22
C THR A 105 -2.34 16.90 -13.23
N VAL A 106 -1.56 17.67 -12.46
CA VAL A 106 -0.65 17.11 -11.46
C VAL A 106 -0.85 17.81 -10.12
N LEU A 107 -1.03 17.02 -9.07
CA LEU A 107 -1.01 17.51 -7.69
C LEU A 107 0.41 17.41 -7.15
N VAL A 108 0.98 18.54 -6.71
CA VAL A 108 2.30 18.58 -6.08
C VAL A 108 2.12 18.78 -4.57
N ILE A 109 2.55 17.77 -3.80
CA ILE A 109 2.53 17.80 -2.33
C ILE A 109 3.96 17.97 -1.84
N LYS A 110 4.23 19.04 -1.09
CA LYS A 110 5.53 19.26 -0.44
C LYS A 110 5.44 19.03 1.06
N LYS A 111 6.53 18.59 1.68
CA LYS A 111 6.66 18.59 3.14
C LYS A 111 6.58 20.04 3.67
N VAL A 112 5.76 20.22 4.69
CA VAL A 112 5.53 21.53 5.32
C VAL A 112 6.71 21.89 6.24
N SER A 113 7.03 23.18 6.32
CA SER A 113 8.08 23.73 7.19
C SER A 113 9.48 23.12 7.01
N ASP A 114 9.81 22.65 5.80
CA ASP A 114 11.12 22.09 5.47
C ASP A 114 11.79 22.93 4.39
N ALA A 115 12.83 23.67 4.77
CA ALA A 115 13.57 24.56 3.88
C ALA A 115 14.29 23.80 2.74
N SER A 116 14.68 22.55 2.98
CA SER A 116 15.37 21.72 1.98
C SER A 116 14.49 21.40 0.77
N VAL A 117 13.16 21.50 0.92
CA VAL A 117 12.19 21.15 -0.12
C VAL A 117 11.85 22.34 -1.01
N LEU A 118 12.13 23.57 -0.59
CA LEU A 118 11.67 24.78 -1.28
C LEU A 118 12.28 24.92 -2.69
N ALA A 119 13.61 24.82 -2.81
CA ALA A 119 14.27 24.92 -4.10
C ALA A 119 13.87 23.78 -5.07
N PRO A 120 13.86 22.50 -4.66
CA PRO A 120 13.29 21.39 -5.44
C PRO A 120 11.84 21.62 -5.88
N PHE A 121 11.00 22.13 -4.97
CA PHE A 121 9.61 22.42 -5.27
C PHE A 121 9.47 23.46 -6.39
N VAL A 122 10.19 24.58 -6.30
CA VAL A 122 10.15 25.62 -7.34
C VAL A 122 10.65 25.07 -8.69
N GLN A 123 11.78 24.33 -8.69
CA GLN A 123 12.33 23.72 -9.90
C GLN A 123 11.35 22.73 -10.57
N LEU A 124 10.69 21.88 -9.77
CA LEU A 124 9.71 20.91 -10.26
C LEU A 124 8.50 21.63 -10.88
N VAL A 125 7.94 22.59 -10.17
CA VAL A 125 6.74 23.31 -10.59
C VAL A 125 6.99 24.12 -11.85
N GLU A 126 8.11 24.84 -11.91
CA GLU A 126 8.56 25.58 -13.10
C GLU A 126 8.64 24.65 -14.32
N TRP A 127 9.31 23.51 -14.18
CA TRP A 127 9.43 22.51 -15.26
C TRP A 127 8.07 21.93 -15.70
N LEU A 128 7.18 21.61 -14.74
CA LEU A 128 5.85 21.08 -15.06
C LEU A 128 5.00 22.08 -15.84
N LEU A 129 5.07 23.36 -15.49
CA LEU A 129 4.30 24.42 -16.14
C LEU A 129 4.87 24.79 -17.52
N GLU A 130 6.19 24.90 -17.64
CA GLU A 130 6.83 25.47 -18.83
C GLU A 130 7.24 24.41 -19.86
N GLU A 131 7.80 23.28 -19.41
CA GLU A 131 8.31 22.23 -20.32
C GLU A 131 7.25 21.15 -20.60
N LYS A 132 6.41 20.82 -19.62
CA LYS A 132 5.36 19.81 -19.78
C LYS A 132 3.96 20.39 -20.02
N CYS A 133 3.80 21.71 -19.92
CA CYS A 133 2.53 22.40 -20.13
C CYS A 133 1.37 21.80 -19.32
N MET A 134 1.64 21.36 -18.08
CA MET A 134 0.65 20.72 -17.21
C MET A 134 -0.05 21.74 -16.31
N VAL A 135 -1.26 21.41 -15.87
CA VAL A 135 -1.98 22.15 -14.84
C VAL A 135 -1.51 21.66 -13.47
N VAL A 136 -0.80 22.52 -12.72
CA VAL A 136 -0.23 22.18 -11.42
C VAL A 136 -1.17 22.62 -10.29
N TRP A 137 -1.60 21.65 -9.49
CA TRP A 137 -2.39 21.84 -8.28
C TRP A 137 -1.52 21.81 -7.03
N VAL A 138 -1.78 22.71 -6.09
CA VAL A 138 -1.14 22.76 -4.77
C VAL A 138 -2.16 23.15 -3.70
N GLU A 139 -1.89 22.81 -2.45
CA GLU A 139 -2.71 23.28 -1.33
C GLU A 139 -2.57 24.80 -1.15
N SER A 140 -3.66 25.51 -0.83
CA SER A 140 -3.64 26.97 -0.71
C SER A 140 -2.60 27.48 0.30
N ALA A 141 -2.35 26.72 1.38
CA ALA A 141 -1.34 27.05 2.39
C ALA A 141 0.09 27.14 1.82
N VAL A 142 0.37 26.49 0.67
CA VAL A 142 1.66 26.60 -0.01
C VAL A 142 1.90 28.03 -0.50
N LEU A 143 0.86 28.74 -0.93
CA LEU A 143 0.97 30.13 -1.36
C LEU A 143 1.16 31.11 -0.19
N GLU A 144 0.89 30.68 1.03
CA GLU A 144 1.04 31.47 2.26
C GLU A 144 2.46 31.31 2.87
N ASP A 145 3.28 30.40 2.33
CA ASP A 145 4.65 30.15 2.79
C ASP A 145 5.54 31.37 2.52
N ALA A 146 6.05 31.99 3.58
CA ALA A 146 6.85 33.21 3.50
C ALA A 146 8.15 33.00 2.72
N LEU A 147 8.83 31.86 2.92
CA LEU A 147 10.12 31.58 2.29
C LEU A 147 9.96 31.34 0.78
N LEU A 148 8.87 30.69 0.36
CA LEU A 148 8.56 30.57 -1.08
C LEU A 148 8.23 31.92 -1.70
N ASN A 149 7.52 32.78 -0.97
CA ASN A 149 7.19 34.12 -1.42
C ASN A 149 8.40 35.08 -1.44
N GLU A 150 9.58 34.66 -1.00
CA GLU A 150 10.84 35.40 -1.21
C GLU A 150 11.53 35.01 -2.53
N ASP A 151 11.32 33.79 -3.03
CA ASP A 151 11.93 33.28 -4.26
C ASP A 151 11.36 33.97 -5.51
N VAL A 152 12.25 34.55 -6.32
CA VAL A 152 11.91 35.31 -7.53
C VAL A 152 11.28 34.43 -8.61
N ARG A 153 11.76 33.19 -8.77
CA ARG A 153 11.23 32.24 -9.76
C ARG A 153 9.84 31.79 -9.36
N PHE A 154 9.61 31.53 -8.07
CA PHE A 154 8.28 31.17 -7.58
C PHE A 154 7.25 32.28 -7.84
N LYS A 155 7.61 33.55 -7.61
CA LYS A 155 6.72 34.69 -7.93
C LYS A 155 6.28 34.74 -9.39
N ALA A 156 7.16 34.36 -10.32
CA ALA A 156 6.85 34.38 -11.75
C ALA A 156 5.84 33.29 -12.17
N ILE A 157 5.78 32.18 -11.43
CA ILE A 157 4.90 31.03 -11.73
C ILE A 157 3.69 30.93 -10.80
N ARG A 158 3.68 31.64 -9.68
CA ARG A 158 2.64 31.58 -8.63
C ARG A 158 1.23 31.73 -9.18
N ASP A 159 0.99 32.71 -10.05
CA ASP A 159 -0.35 33.01 -10.57
C ASP A 159 -0.85 31.98 -11.59
N LYS A 160 0.03 31.08 -12.05
CA LYS A 160 -0.33 29.95 -12.94
C LYS A 160 -0.80 28.71 -12.15
N LEU A 161 -0.63 28.69 -10.83
CA LEU A 161 -0.97 27.55 -9.98
C LEU A 161 -2.47 27.50 -9.68
N VAL A 162 -3.01 26.28 -9.67
CA VAL A 162 -4.37 26.03 -9.17
C VAL A 162 -4.28 25.63 -7.71
N THR A 163 -5.16 26.20 -6.88
CA THR A 163 -5.17 25.91 -5.43
C THR A 163 -6.44 25.21 -5.00
N PHE A 164 -6.32 24.41 -3.95
CA PHE A 164 -7.44 23.79 -3.25
C PHE A 164 -7.28 23.96 -1.73
N LYS A 165 -8.37 23.79 -1.00
CA LYS A 165 -8.43 23.76 0.47
C LYS A 165 -8.91 22.40 0.96
N ASP A 166 -8.08 21.76 1.79
CA ASP A 166 -8.45 20.51 2.46
C ASP A 166 -9.75 20.68 3.27
N GLY A 167 -10.59 19.65 3.24
CA GLY A 167 -11.92 19.63 3.88
C GLY A 167 -12.98 20.53 3.23
N ARG A 168 -12.69 21.22 2.12
CA ARG A 168 -13.67 22.03 1.37
C ARG A 168 -13.77 21.65 -0.10
N ASP A 169 -12.64 21.47 -0.75
CA ASP A 169 -12.59 21.20 -2.18
C ASP A 169 -12.43 19.70 -2.44
N ASP A 170 -13.25 19.14 -3.33
CA ASP A 170 -13.13 17.75 -3.79
C ASP A 170 -12.17 17.67 -4.99
N LEU A 171 -11.07 16.95 -4.80
CA LEU A 171 -10.06 16.70 -5.83
C LEU A 171 -10.35 15.45 -6.69
N THR A 172 -11.39 14.69 -6.35
CA THR A 172 -11.79 13.48 -7.08
C THR A 172 -12.04 13.83 -8.55
N ASP A 173 -11.48 13.02 -9.45
CA ASP A 173 -11.54 13.18 -10.91
C ASP A 173 -10.93 14.50 -11.47
N ARG A 174 -10.22 15.30 -10.65
CA ARG A 174 -9.53 16.52 -11.10
C ARG A 174 -8.02 16.37 -11.27
N ILE A 175 -7.46 15.30 -10.72
CA ILE A 175 -6.02 15.04 -10.63
C ILE A 175 -5.69 13.74 -11.36
N ASP A 176 -4.85 13.80 -12.38
CA ASP A 176 -4.40 12.62 -13.12
C ASP A 176 -3.18 11.95 -12.49
N PHE A 177 -2.35 12.73 -11.79
CA PHE A 177 -1.04 12.32 -11.32
C PHE A 177 -0.62 13.07 -10.04
N ILE A 178 0.10 12.43 -9.13
CA ILE A 178 0.55 13.04 -7.87
C ILE A 178 2.07 12.96 -7.78
N VAL A 179 2.71 14.09 -7.46
CA VAL A 179 4.13 14.16 -7.12
C VAL A 179 4.29 14.61 -5.66
N CYS A 180 4.97 13.78 -4.87
CA CYS A 180 5.31 14.07 -3.49
C CYS A 180 6.78 14.47 -3.37
N LEU A 181 7.05 15.58 -2.69
CA LEU A 181 8.40 16.06 -2.36
C LEU A 181 8.60 16.07 -0.84
N GLY A 182 9.35 15.10 -0.31
CA GLY A 182 9.65 15.02 1.11
C GLY A 182 9.74 13.58 1.62
N GLY A 183 9.24 13.35 2.84
CA GLY A 183 9.23 12.02 3.46
C GLY A 183 7.88 11.32 3.34
N ASP A 184 7.77 10.16 4.00
CA ASP A 184 6.60 9.28 4.00
C ASP A 184 5.27 9.98 4.35
N GLY A 185 5.31 11.01 5.21
CA GLY A 185 4.14 11.81 5.60
C GLY A 185 3.44 12.51 4.43
N THR A 186 4.14 12.81 3.33
CA THR A 186 3.55 13.40 2.12
C THR A 186 2.63 12.41 1.42
N LEU A 187 3.00 11.13 1.38
CA LEU A 187 2.19 10.08 0.78
C LEU A 187 0.99 9.71 1.69
N LEU A 188 1.15 9.79 3.02
CA LEU A 188 0.00 9.69 3.93
C LEU A 188 -1.00 10.82 3.73
N TYR A 189 -0.53 12.02 3.42
CA TYR A 189 -1.41 13.14 3.09
C TYR A 189 -2.12 12.91 1.75
N ALA A 190 -1.43 12.40 0.72
CA ALA A 190 -2.08 11.97 -0.52
C ALA A 190 -3.19 10.93 -0.26
N SER A 191 -2.92 9.90 0.56
CA SER A 191 -3.94 8.90 0.92
C SER A 191 -5.14 9.51 1.65
N LEU A 192 -4.92 10.56 2.47
CA LEU A 192 -5.99 11.27 3.16
C LEU A 192 -6.90 12.01 2.17
N LEU A 193 -6.32 12.75 1.22
CA LEU A 193 -7.06 13.54 0.23
C LEU A 193 -7.93 12.66 -0.68
N PHE A 194 -7.51 11.44 -0.98
CA PHE A 194 -8.22 10.54 -1.89
C PHE A 194 -8.82 9.33 -1.15
N GLN A 195 -10.01 9.50 -0.55
CA GLN A 195 -10.75 8.43 0.16
C GLN A 195 -11.42 7.39 -0.77
N GLN A 196 -11.16 7.47 -2.08
CA GLN A 196 -11.59 6.50 -3.10
C GLN A 196 -10.40 6.09 -3.99
N SER A 197 -10.58 6.04 -5.31
CA SER A 197 -9.48 5.81 -6.26
C SER A 197 -8.40 6.88 -6.08
N VAL A 198 -7.14 6.44 -6.06
CA VAL A 198 -5.99 7.32 -5.88
C VAL A 198 -5.21 7.39 -7.20
N PRO A 199 -4.92 8.59 -7.73
CA PRO A 199 -4.03 8.73 -8.88
C PRO A 199 -2.63 8.16 -8.60
N PRO A 200 -1.86 7.75 -9.63
CA PRO A 200 -0.49 7.29 -9.47
C PRO A 200 0.38 8.29 -8.70
N VAL A 201 1.11 7.82 -7.68
CA VAL A 201 1.92 8.66 -6.80
C VAL A 201 3.40 8.42 -7.06
N MET A 202 4.11 9.46 -7.49
CA MET A 202 5.57 9.47 -7.58
C MET A 202 6.14 10.27 -6.41
N ALA A 203 6.99 9.65 -5.60
CA ALA A 203 7.43 10.23 -4.34
C ALA A 203 8.96 10.35 -4.26
N PHE A 204 9.44 11.60 -4.15
CA PHE A 204 10.85 11.95 -4.05
C PHE A 204 11.25 12.19 -2.58
N HIS A 205 12.36 11.57 -2.15
CA HIS A 205 13.03 11.94 -0.91
C HIS A 205 14.08 13.03 -1.15
N LEU A 206 14.20 13.92 -0.17
CA LEU A 206 15.08 15.09 -0.18
C LEU A 206 16.07 15.09 1.00
N GLY A 207 16.27 13.92 1.61
CA GLY A 207 17.08 13.69 2.80
C GLY A 207 17.30 12.19 3.00
N SER A 208 17.02 11.68 4.20
CA SER A 208 17.05 10.23 4.46
C SER A 208 16.00 9.48 3.61
N LEU A 209 16.37 8.30 3.09
CA LEU A 209 15.46 7.44 2.35
C LEU A 209 14.32 6.97 3.28
N GLY A 210 13.08 7.31 2.92
CA GLY A 210 11.86 6.78 3.54
C GLY A 210 11.36 5.52 2.82
N PHE A 211 10.53 4.71 3.49
CA PHE A 211 9.98 3.48 2.89
C PHE A 211 8.97 3.76 1.77
N LEU A 212 8.44 4.98 1.71
CA LEU A 212 7.39 5.35 0.77
C LEU A 212 7.89 6.22 -0.41
N THR A 213 9.14 6.70 -0.36
CA THR A 213 9.71 7.73 -1.25
C THR A 213 10.96 7.23 -2.00
N PRO A 214 10.81 6.36 -3.02
CA PRO A 214 11.96 5.67 -3.63
C PRO A 214 12.83 6.56 -4.54
N PHE A 215 12.34 7.73 -4.98
CA PHE A 215 13.05 8.56 -5.96
C PHE A 215 13.97 9.60 -5.32
N ARG A 216 15.17 9.76 -5.88
CA ARG A 216 16.05 10.90 -5.58
C ARG A 216 15.73 12.07 -6.51
N PHE A 217 15.82 13.29 -6.00
CA PHE A 217 15.46 14.48 -6.78
C PHE A 217 16.51 14.88 -7.83
N ASP A 218 17.76 14.40 -7.72
CA ASP A 218 18.89 14.84 -8.55
C ASP A 218 18.64 14.76 -10.08
N ASN A 219 17.85 13.78 -10.55
CA ASN A 219 17.54 13.58 -11.97
C ASN A 219 16.02 13.46 -12.22
N PHE A 220 15.24 14.34 -11.57
CA PHE A 220 13.79 14.24 -11.59
C PHE A 220 13.21 14.40 -13.01
N GLN A 221 13.79 15.22 -13.90
CA GLN A 221 13.21 15.46 -15.23
C GLN A 221 13.15 14.20 -16.10
N GLU A 222 14.24 13.41 -16.11
CA GLU A 222 14.31 12.16 -16.87
C GLU A 222 13.36 11.12 -16.28
N GLN A 223 13.40 10.95 -14.96
CA GLN A 223 12.55 9.97 -14.26
C GLN A 223 11.07 10.29 -14.42
N LEU A 224 10.69 11.56 -14.28
CA LEU A 224 9.31 12.02 -14.41
C LEU A 224 8.84 11.89 -15.87
N THR A 225 9.70 12.19 -16.85
CA THR A 225 9.37 11.98 -18.27
C THR A 225 9.10 10.51 -18.57
N SER A 226 9.94 9.59 -18.09
CA SER A 226 9.74 8.14 -18.25
C SER A 226 8.42 7.64 -17.64
N VAL A 227 8.03 8.19 -16.49
CA VAL A 227 6.74 7.90 -15.85
C VAL A 227 5.57 8.41 -16.67
N LEU A 228 5.64 9.64 -17.19
CA LEU A 228 4.59 10.24 -18.02
C LEU A 228 4.40 9.51 -19.35
N GLU A 229 5.45 8.87 -19.88
CA GLU A 229 5.37 8.01 -21.07
C GLU A 229 4.73 6.63 -20.81
N GLY A 230 4.57 6.23 -19.54
CA GLY A 230 3.73 5.09 -19.16
C GLY A 230 4.44 3.74 -19.06
N HIS A 231 5.73 3.70 -18.73
CA HIS A 231 6.49 2.45 -18.62
C HIS A 231 6.95 2.11 -17.19
N ALA A 232 6.38 2.75 -16.18
CA ALA A 232 6.82 2.60 -14.80
C ALA A 232 6.23 1.37 -14.09
N ALA A 233 7.03 0.75 -13.22
CA ALA A 233 6.58 -0.29 -12.29
C ALA A 233 5.70 0.32 -11.18
N LEU A 234 4.70 -0.43 -10.74
CA LEU A 234 3.79 0.00 -9.67
C LEU A 234 3.84 -0.96 -8.48
N THR A 235 3.82 -0.40 -7.28
CA THR A 235 3.47 -1.10 -6.05
C THR A 235 2.08 -0.65 -5.61
N LEU A 236 1.09 -1.52 -5.72
CA LEU A 236 -0.25 -1.27 -5.16
C LEU A 236 -0.22 -1.49 -3.65
N ARG A 237 -0.09 -0.40 -2.89
CA ARG A 237 -0.08 -0.44 -1.42
C ARG A 237 -1.50 -0.56 -0.90
N SER A 238 -1.80 -1.67 -0.24
CA SER A 238 -3.14 -1.89 0.34
C SER A 238 -3.47 -0.85 1.40
N ARG A 239 -4.77 -0.55 1.55
CA ARG A 239 -5.31 0.31 2.61
C ARG A 239 -6.29 -0.48 3.47
N LEU A 240 -6.47 -0.11 4.72
CA LEU A 240 -7.58 -0.62 5.53
C LEU A 240 -8.79 0.31 5.36
N ARG A 241 -9.97 -0.28 5.23
CA ARG A 241 -11.26 0.40 5.35
C ARG A 241 -11.77 0.22 6.77
N CYS A 242 -11.90 1.34 7.46
CA CYS A 242 -12.31 1.42 8.85
C CYS A 242 -13.73 2.00 8.96
N VAL A 243 -14.70 1.21 9.43
CA VAL A 243 -16.09 1.65 9.60
C VAL A 243 -16.43 1.74 11.08
N MET A 244 -16.79 2.93 11.54
CA MET A 244 -17.22 3.14 12.92
C MET A 244 -18.72 2.89 13.07
N HIS A 245 -19.08 1.98 13.95
CA HIS A 245 -20.45 1.69 14.34
C HIS A 245 -20.70 2.23 15.75
N ARG A 246 -21.41 3.35 15.84
CA ARG A 246 -21.86 3.91 17.10
C ARG A 246 -23.17 3.29 17.58
N ARG A 247 -23.33 3.15 18.89
CA ARG A 247 -24.57 2.67 19.51
C ARG A 247 -25.77 3.55 19.12
N ALA A 248 -26.94 2.93 18.91
CA ALA A 248 -28.15 3.58 18.38
C ALA A 248 -28.55 4.87 19.12
N ASP A 249 -28.41 4.87 20.44
CA ASP A 249 -28.78 5.99 21.32
C ASP A 249 -27.95 7.27 21.04
N ARG A 250 -26.73 7.12 20.50
CA ARG A 250 -25.83 8.24 20.14
C ARG A 250 -25.79 8.58 18.65
N LYS A 251 -26.60 7.92 17.81
CA LYS A 251 -26.68 8.27 16.38
C LYS A 251 -27.18 9.69 16.14
N HIS A 252 -27.93 10.27 17.09
CA HIS A 252 -28.41 11.65 17.01
C HIS A 252 -27.32 12.70 17.23
N GLU A 253 -26.26 12.39 17.98
CA GLU A 253 -25.11 13.30 18.21
C GLU A 253 -24.08 13.25 17.07
N ALA A 254 -24.10 12.19 16.24
CA ALA A 254 -23.20 12.00 15.10
C ALA A 254 -23.65 12.71 13.81
N LYS A 255 -24.70 13.55 13.87
CA LYS A 255 -24.97 14.56 12.83
C LYS A 255 -24.10 15.79 13.09
N THR A 256 -22.78 15.63 13.06
CA THR A 256 -21.94 16.77 12.67
C THR A 256 -22.22 16.99 11.20
N LEU A 257 -23.06 17.98 10.94
CA LEU A 257 -23.43 18.44 9.62
C LEU A 257 -22.17 18.92 8.89
N GLU A 258 -21.67 18.14 7.94
CA GLU A 258 -21.09 18.77 6.76
C GLU A 258 -22.28 19.27 5.93
N VAL A 259 -22.56 20.56 6.03
CA VAL A 259 -23.56 21.23 5.20
C VAL A 259 -22.92 21.44 3.84
N ASP A 260 -23.27 20.58 2.89
CA ASP A 260 -23.07 20.85 1.48
C ASP A 260 -23.90 22.11 1.11
N PRO A 261 -23.35 23.12 0.42
CA PRO A 261 -24.13 24.30 -0.02
C PRO A 261 -25.30 23.94 -0.95
N ASP A 262 -25.30 22.72 -1.47
CA ASP A 262 -26.19 22.26 -2.53
C ASP A 262 -27.09 21.10 -2.09
N GLY A 263 -27.66 21.16 -0.87
CA GLY A 263 -28.93 20.49 -0.51
C GLY A 263 -29.05 18.95 -0.58
N ASP A 264 -28.04 18.23 -1.08
CA ASP A 264 -28.05 16.77 -1.17
C ASP A 264 -27.32 16.16 0.02
N ALA A 265 -28.10 15.59 0.94
CA ALA A 265 -27.58 14.89 2.10
C ALA A 265 -26.88 13.59 1.69
N ARG A 266 -25.61 13.67 1.31
CA ARG A 266 -24.71 12.50 1.31
C ARG A 266 -24.46 12.12 2.78
N PRO A 267 -24.75 10.89 3.22
CA PRO A 267 -24.43 10.49 4.59
C PRO A 267 -22.91 10.64 4.77
N ALA A 268 -22.47 11.43 5.76
CA ALA A 268 -21.07 11.48 6.18
C ALA A 268 -20.54 10.04 6.20
N SER A 269 -19.59 9.73 5.32
CA SER A 269 -19.19 8.36 5.12
C SER A 269 -18.54 7.89 6.42
N ASN A 270 -19.23 7.08 7.22
CA ASN A 270 -18.70 6.46 8.45
C ASN A 270 -17.50 5.53 8.18
N SER A 271 -16.95 5.52 6.96
CA SER A 271 -15.80 4.77 6.51
C SER A 271 -14.63 5.69 6.22
N ILE A 272 -13.49 5.40 6.85
CA ILE A 272 -12.20 6.08 6.61
C ILE A 272 -11.24 5.05 6.03
N LEU A 273 -10.46 5.44 5.02
CA LEU A 273 -9.37 4.64 4.49
C LEU A 273 -8.04 5.05 5.11
N VAL A 274 -7.28 4.08 5.61
CA VAL A 274 -5.95 4.28 6.19
C VAL A 274 -4.89 3.50 5.42
N LEU A 275 -3.74 4.11 5.22
CA LEU A 275 -2.62 3.48 4.52
C LEU A 275 -1.71 2.69 5.44
N ASN A 276 -1.35 3.25 6.60
CA ASN A 276 -0.45 2.59 7.52
C ASN A 276 -1.24 1.80 8.56
N GLU A 277 -1.96 2.49 9.43
CA GLU A 277 -2.61 1.86 10.57
C GLU A 277 -3.84 2.58 11.12
N VAL A 278 -4.66 1.81 11.82
CA VAL A 278 -5.60 2.31 12.81
C VAL A 278 -5.09 1.90 14.20
N VAL A 279 -5.00 2.88 15.09
CA VAL A 279 -4.52 2.69 16.47
C VAL A 279 -5.70 2.87 17.40
N ILE A 280 -5.90 1.91 18.30
CA ILE A 280 -6.85 2.00 19.40
C ILE A 280 -6.05 2.04 20.70
N ASP A 281 -6.08 3.15 21.43
CA ASP A 281 -5.30 3.36 22.65
C ASP A 281 -6.16 3.74 23.85
N ARG A 282 -5.61 3.62 25.06
CA ARG A 282 -6.30 3.95 26.32
C ARG A 282 -6.58 5.45 26.51
N GLY A 283 -6.09 6.32 25.63
CA GLY A 283 -6.27 7.75 25.75
C GLY A 283 -5.52 8.35 26.95
N PRO A 284 -6.08 9.40 27.57
CA PRO A 284 -5.50 9.99 28.77
C PRO A 284 -5.74 9.14 30.04
N SER A 285 -6.47 8.02 29.95
CA SER A 285 -6.79 7.17 31.11
C SER A 285 -5.51 6.61 31.75
N PRO A 286 -5.34 6.69 33.07
CA PRO A 286 -4.23 6.04 33.77
C PRO A 286 -4.40 4.52 33.89
N TYR A 287 -5.61 4.00 33.67
CA TYR A 287 -5.90 2.56 33.68
C TYR A 287 -5.68 1.95 32.30
N LEU A 288 -5.31 0.67 32.27
CA LEU A 288 -5.19 -0.12 31.05
C LEU A 288 -6.51 -0.12 30.26
N SER A 289 -6.39 -0.09 28.93
CA SER A 289 -7.52 -0.32 28.03
C SER A 289 -7.91 -1.80 28.07
N ASN A 290 -9.21 -2.09 28.01
CA ASN A 290 -9.74 -3.44 27.75
C ASN A 290 -10.47 -3.42 26.41
N ILE A 291 -9.84 -3.96 25.38
CA ILE A 291 -10.31 -3.90 23.99
C ILE A 291 -10.60 -5.31 23.49
N ASP A 292 -11.86 -5.61 23.19
CA ASP A 292 -12.26 -6.92 22.66
C ASP A 292 -11.99 -6.99 21.15
N LEU A 293 -11.33 -8.08 20.73
CA LEU A 293 -10.98 -8.36 19.34
C LEU A 293 -11.76 -9.57 18.81
N PHE A 294 -12.41 -9.38 17.68
CA PHE A 294 -13.14 -10.40 16.96
C PHE A 294 -12.60 -10.53 15.53
N LEU A 295 -12.53 -11.75 15.01
CA LEU A 295 -12.15 -12.07 13.64
C LEU A 295 -13.26 -12.90 13.00
N ASP A 296 -13.82 -12.41 11.89
CA ASP A 296 -14.97 -13.00 11.18
C ASP A 296 -16.13 -13.36 12.15
N GLY A 297 -16.42 -12.45 13.08
CA GLY A 297 -17.48 -12.60 14.08
C GLY A 297 -17.14 -13.51 15.27
N LYS A 298 -15.99 -14.18 15.27
CA LYS A 298 -15.54 -15.01 16.40
C LYS A 298 -14.72 -14.19 17.37
N TYR A 299 -15.07 -14.25 18.66
CA TYR A 299 -14.27 -13.65 19.73
C TYR A 299 -12.91 -14.33 19.81
N ILE A 300 -11.84 -13.53 19.78
CA ILE A 300 -10.46 -14.04 19.85
C ILE A 300 -9.90 -13.82 21.25
N THR A 301 -9.85 -12.57 21.69
CA THR A 301 -9.27 -12.19 22.98
C THR A 301 -9.67 -10.77 23.36
N SER A 302 -9.36 -10.38 24.60
CA SER A 302 -9.43 -9.00 25.08
C SER A 302 -8.00 -8.49 25.32
N VAL A 303 -7.66 -7.38 24.67
CA VAL A 303 -6.36 -6.71 24.80
C VAL A 303 -6.38 -5.87 26.06
N GLN A 304 -5.52 -6.22 27.00
CA GLN A 304 -5.26 -5.44 28.21
C GLN A 304 -3.88 -4.80 28.12
N GLY A 305 -3.81 -3.48 27.97
CA GLY A 305 -2.55 -2.78 27.72
C GLY A 305 -2.74 -1.30 27.43
N ASP A 306 -1.71 -0.69 26.82
CA ASP A 306 -1.81 0.68 26.32
C ASP A 306 -2.72 0.78 25.10
N GLY A 307 -2.80 -0.28 24.28
CA GLY A 307 -3.67 -0.29 23.11
C GLY A 307 -3.43 -1.45 22.14
N LEU A 308 -3.94 -1.28 20.93
CA LEU A 308 -3.90 -2.21 19.81
C LEU A 308 -3.70 -1.44 18.50
N ILE A 309 -2.74 -1.87 17.68
CA ILE A 309 -2.53 -1.37 16.32
C ILE A 309 -3.05 -2.42 15.35
N VAL A 310 -3.85 -1.99 14.37
CA VAL A 310 -4.16 -2.78 13.19
C VAL A 310 -3.57 -2.10 11.98
N SER A 311 -2.61 -2.73 11.32
CA SER A 311 -1.82 -2.12 10.25
C SER A 311 -1.82 -2.92 8.96
N THR A 312 -1.52 -2.23 7.86
CA THR A 312 -1.20 -2.84 6.57
C THR A 312 0.27 -3.28 6.55
N PRO A 313 0.70 -4.04 5.53
CA PRO A 313 2.12 -4.29 5.28
C PRO A 313 2.93 -3.01 5.10
N THR A 314 2.34 -1.95 4.54
CA THR A 314 2.96 -0.63 4.42
C THR A 314 3.17 0.03 5.80
N GLY A 315 2.19 -0.09 6.70
CA GLY A 315 2.32 0.37 8.09
C GLY A 315 3.25 -0.47 8.97
N SER A 316 3.75 -1.61 8.48
CA SER A 316 4.66 -2.50 9.23
C SER A 316 6.00 -1.84 9.59
N THR A 317 6.39 -0.80 8.85
CA THR A 317 7.61 0.00 9.06
C THR A 317 7.33 1.33 9.77
N ALA A 318 6.07 1.60 10.13
CA ALA A 318 5.64 2.80 10.82
C ALA A 318 5.48 2.53 12.33
N TYR A 319 4.35 2.91 12.94
CA TYR A 319 4.18 2.78 14.38
C TYR A 319 4.18 1.31 14.85
N ALA A 320 3.69 0.40 14.01
CA ALA A 320 3.72 -1.03 14.30
C ALA A 320 5.15 -1.59 14.52
N ALA A 321 6.15 -1.06 13.80
CA ALA A 321 7.55 -1.45 13.98
C ALA A 321 8.05 -1.14 15.41
N ALA A 322 7.73 0.06 15.90
CA ALA A 322 8.08 0.48 17.26
C ALA A 322 7.36 -0.35 18.33
N ALA A 323 6.16 -0.85 18.04
CA ALA A 323 5.42 -1.76 18.92
C ALA A 323 5.88 -3.24 18.81
N GLY A 324 6.94 -3.53 18.05
CA GLY A 324 7.55 -4.86 17.95
C GLY A 324 6.96 -5.75 16.86
N ALA A 325 6.22 -5.19 15.90
CA ALA A 325 5.77 -5.94 14.72
C ALA A 325 6.94 -6.30 13.79
N SER A 326 6.75 -7.33 12.97
CA SER A 326 7.70 -7.67 11.91
C SER A 326 7.52 -6.74 10.70
N MET A 327 8.62 -6.40 10.02
CA MET A 327 8.56 -5.70 8.74
C MET A 327 8.06 -6.63 7.64
N ILE A 328 7.05 -6.19 6.87
CA ILE A 328 6.41 -6.98 5.82
C ILE A 328 6.53 -6.25 4.49
N HIS A 329 6.89 -6.97 3.44
CA HIS A 329 6.93 -6.44 2.08
C HIS A 329 5.53 -6.01 1.60
N PRO A 330 5.35 -4.85 0.94
CA PRO A 330 4.04 -4.32 0.54
C PRO A 330 3.18 -5.27 -0.30
N SER A 331 3.79 -6.15 -1.10
CA SER A 331 3.09 -7.13 -1.94
C SER A 331 2.52 -8.34 -1.18
N VAL A 332 2.76 -8.48 0.13
CA VAL A 332 2.20 -9.57 0.94
C VAL A 332 0.75 -9.23 1.32
N PRO A 333 -0.27 -9.99 0.89
CA PRO A 333 -1.67 -9.67 1.17
C PRO A 333 -2.05 -10.07 2.60
N ALA A 334 -1.87 -9.17 3.56
CA ALA A 334 -2.15 -9.42 4.96
C ALA A 334 -2.66 -8.18 5.70
N ILE A 335 -3.28 -8.42 6.87
CA ILE A 335 -3.54 -7.42 7.90
C ILE A 335 -2.73 -7.82 9.14
N MET A 336 -2.13 -6.85 9.80
CA MET A 336 -1.34 -7.06 11.00
C MET A 336 -2.10 -6.60 12.23
N VAL A 337 -1.98 -7.33 13.34
CA VAL A 337 -2.53 -6.95 14.63
C VAL A 337 -1.40 -6.96 15.65
N THR A 338 -1.11 -5.80 16.23
CA THR A 338 0.06 -5.58 17.09
C THR A 338 -0.38 -4.93 18.40
N PRO A 339 -0.32 -5.63 19.54
CA PRO A 339 -0.66 -5.03 20.83
C PRO A 339 0.40 -4.00 21.25
N ILE A 340 -0.03 -2.94 21.94
CA ILE A 340 0.85 -1.91 22.51
C ILE A 340 1.00 -2.16 24.00
N CYS A 341 2.22 -2.45 24.45
CA CYS A 341 2.56 -2.72 25.85
C CYS A 341 1.53 -3.65 26.55
N PRO A 342 1.24 -4.86 26.01
CA PRO A 342 0.24 -5.74 26.60
C PRO A 342 0.69 -6.21 27.98
N HIS A 343 -0.25 -6.26 28.93
CA HIS A 343 0.00 -6.82 30.26
C HIS A 343 0.27 -8.34 30.21
N SER A 344 -0.21 -9.03 29.17
CA SER A 344 0.10 -10.43 28.92
C SER A 344 1.38 -10.58 28.10
N LEU A 345 2.39 -11.24 28.66
CA LEU A 345 3.67 -11.55 27.99
C LEU A 345 3.52 -12.53 26.82
N SER A 346 2.44 -13.31 26.78
CA SER A 346 2.18 -14.25 25.67
C SER A 346 1.54 -13.58 24.46
N PHE A 347 1.11 -12.32 24.59
CA PHE A 347 0.43 -11.63 23.50
C PHE A 347 1.44 -11.04 22.52
N ARG A 348 1.69 -11.79 21.44
CA ARG A 348 2.59 -11.40 20.35
C ARG A 348 1.82 -10.79 19.17
N PRO A 349 2.48 -9.97 18.35
CA PRO A 349 1.91 -9.52 17.08
C PRO A 349 1.54 -10.71 16.20
N ILE A 350 0.40 -10.62 15.51
CA ILE A 350 -0.08 -11.64 14.57
C ILE A 350 -0.31 -11.04 13.20
N VAL A 351 -0.22 -11.88 12.18
CA VAL A 351 -0.50 -11.55 10.79
C VAL A 351 -1.64 -12.44 10.32
N VAL A 352 -2.71 -11.82 9.82
CA VAL A 352 -3.91 -12.51 9.34
C VAL A 352 -4.13 -12.26 7.84
N PRO A 353 -4.82 -13.15 7.12
CA PRO A 353 -5.08 -12.96 5.69
C PRO A 353 -5.84 -11.66 5.39
N ALA A 354 -5.53 -10.98 4.28
CA ALA A 354 -6.19 -9.72 3.90
C ALA A 354 -7.73 -9.81 3.70
N GLY A 355 -8.27 -11.02 3.52
CA GLY A 355 -9.70 -11.22 3.28
C GLY A 355 -10.57 -11.25 4.54
N VAL A 356 -9.99 -11.19 5.75
CA VAL A 356 -10.76 -11.29 7.01
C VAL A 356 -11.38 -9.95 7.41
N GLU A 357 -12.48 -10.00 8.15
CA GLU A 357 -13.03 -8.84 8.87
C GLU A 357 -12.58 -8.86 10.32
N LEU A 358 -11.95 -7.76 10.76
CA LEU A 358 -11.68 -7.52 12.18
C LEU A 358 -12.75 -6.61 12.75
N LYS A 359 -13.29 -6.97 13.92
CA LYS A 359 -14.15 -6.10 14.71
C LYS A 359 -13.50 -5.86 16.07
N ILE A 360 -13.40 -4.59 16.44
CA ILE A 360 -12.77 -4.11 17.67
C ILE A 360 -13.81 -3.32 18.46
N SER A 361 -13.94 -3.57 19.75
CA SER A 361 -14.86 -2.84 20.61
C SER A 361 -14.30 -2.64 22.01
N VAL A 362 -14.71 -1.58 22.69
CA VAL A 362 -14.39 -1.42 24.11
C VAL A 362 -15.15 -2.48 24.89
N SER A 363 -14.42 -3.26 25.71
CA SER A 363 -15.00 -4.32 26.51
C SER A 363 -16.09 -3.76 27.44
N PRO A 364 -17.22 -4.46 27.66
CA PRO A 364 -18.21 -4.07 28.66
C PRO A 364 -17.64 -3.95 30.07
N GLU A 365 -16.55 -4.67 30.35
CA GLU A 365 -15.85 -4.66 31.64
C GLU A 365 -14.78 -3.56 31.74
N SER A 366 -14.53 -2.81 30.66
CA SER A 366 -13.59 -1.69 30.68
C SER A 366 -14.07 -0.62 31.66
N ARG A 367 -13.14 -0.01 32.40
CA ARG A 367 -13.45 1.10 33.31
C ARG A 367 -13.56 2.44 32.59
N ASN A 368 -12.93 2.55 31.42
CA ASN A 368 -12.83 3.78 30.64
C ASN A 368 -13.12 3.52 29.17
N THR A 369 -13.36 4.60 28.45
CA THR A 369 -13.39 4.64 26.99
C THR A 369 -12.00 4.36 26.41
N SER A 370 -11.94 4.15 25.09
CA SER A 370 -10.69 4.09 24.34
C SER A 370 -10.70 5.17 23.26
N TRP A 371 -9.57 5.41 22.64
CA TRP A 371 -9.44 6.38 21.55
C TRP A 371 -8.98 5.66 20.31
N VAL A 372 -9.51 6.06 19.16
CA VAL A 372 -9.09 5.56 17.86
C VAL A 372 -8.44 6.69 17.06
N SER A 373 -7.35 6.39 16.36
CA SER A 373 -6.73 7.30 15.39
C SER A 373 -6.42 6.56 14.09
N PHE A 374 -6.39 7.33 13.00
CA PHE A 374 -6.30 6.84 11.62
C PHE A 374 -5.06 7.48 10.97
N ASP A 375 -4.02 6.70 10.66
CA ASP A 375 -2.72 7.20 10.19
C ASP A 375 -2.15 8.35 11.05
N GLY A 376 -2.32 8.25 12.38
CA GLY A 376 -1.91 9.28 13.35
C GLY A 376 -2.76 10.56 13.36
N ARG A 377 -3.88 10.58 12.63
CA ARG A 377 -4.83 11.71 12.54
C ARG A 377 -6.24 11.32 12.96
N ASN A 378 -7.17 12.26 12.87
CA ASN A 378 -8.62 12.07 13.06
C ASN A 378 -8.98 11.30 14.34
N ARG A 379 -8.39 11.71 15.46
CA ARG A 379 -8.57 11.04 16.75
C ARG A 379 -10.03 11.16 17.22
N GLN A 380 -10.65 10.04 17.54
CA GLN A 380 -12.03 9.97 18.00
C GLN A 380 -12.14 9.09 19.25
N GLU A 381 -13.03 9.43 20.16
CA GLU A 381 -13.31 8.62 21.34
C GLU A 381 -14.26 7.47 20.98
N LEU A 382 -13.92 6.25 21.42
CA LEU A 382 -14.68 5.02 21.26
C LEU A 382 -15.34 4.68 22.59
N PHE A 383 -16.67 4.74 22.65
CA PHE A 383 -17.42 4.49 23.87
C PHE A 383 -17.86 3.02 24.00
N HIS A 384 -18.33 2.66 25.19
CA HIS A 384 -18.98 1.37 25.41
C HIS A 384 -20.17 1.16 24.47
N GLY A 385 -20.19 0.01 23.80
CA GLY A 385 -21.19 -0.35 22.81
C GLY A 385 -20.88 0.15 21.39
N ASP A 386 -19.86 0.98 21.22
CA ASP A 386 -19.33 1.30 19.89
C ASP A 386 -18.40 0.18 19.41
N SER A 387 -18.27 0.05 18.09
CA SER A 387 -17.32 -0.88 17.49
C SER A 387 -16.72 -0.33 16.22
N LEU A 388 -15.47 -0.70 15.98
CA LEU A 388 -14.73 -0.43 14.76
C LEU A 388 -14.64 -1.71 13.94
N ARG A 389 -15.08 -1.68 12.69
CA ARG A 389 -14.83 -2.75 11.72
C ARG A 389 -13.69 -2.37 10.81
N VAL A 390 -12.77 -3.30 10.58
CA VAL A 390 -11.58 -3.10 9.75
C VAL A 390 -11.50 -4.22 8.73
N THR A 391 -11.40 -3.85 7.45
CA THR A 391 -11.28 -4.75 6.30
C THR A 391 -10.25 -4.20 5.34
N THR A 392 -9.68 -5.02 4.45
CA THR A 392 -8.84 -4.47 3.36
C THR A 392 -9.71 -3.72 2.35
N SER A 393 -9.28 -2.50 2.00
CA SER A 393 -9.95 -1.65 1.01
C SER A 393 -9.77 -2.17 -0.41
N ILE A 394 -10.78 -1.95 -1.24
CA ILE A 394 -10.71 -2.18 -2.70
C ILE A 394 -9.91 -1.10 -3.44
N TYR A 395 -9.60 0.02 -2.77
CA TYR A 395 -8.85 1.13 -3.35
C TYR A 395 -7.43 1.18 -2.75
N PRO A 396 -6.43 0.54 -3.35
CA PRO A 396 -5.03 0.68 -2.93
C PRO A 396 -4.46 2.06 -3.34
N VAL A 397 -3.29 2.40 -2.80
CA VAL A 397 -2.48 3.54 -3.27
C VAL A 397 -1.45 3.04 -4.29
N PRO A 398 -1.53 3.45 -5.57
CA PRO A 398 -0.54 3.10 -6.57
C PRO A 398 0.74 3.93 -6.41
N GLY A 399 1.74 3.37 -5.73
CA GLY A 399 3.07 3.96 -5.62
C GLY A 399 3.92 3.58 -6.81
N ILE A 400 4.49 4.57 -7.51
CA ILE A 400 5.41 4.33 -8.61
C ILE A 400 6.77 3.91 -8.05
N CYS A 401 7.34 2.88 -8.66
CA CYS A 401 8.67 2.35 -8.32
C CYS A 401 9.76 3.04 -9.13
N ALA A 402 10.91 3.26 -8.50
CA ALA A 402 12.12 3.74 -9.16
C ALA A 402 12.77 2.64 -10.01
N GLN A 403 12.82 1.40 -9.50
CA GLN A 403 13.29 0.24 -10.26
C GLN A 403 12.20 -0.84 -10.37
N ASP A 404 11.88 -1.47 -9.24
CA ASP A 404 10.85 -2.51 -9.14
C ASP A 404 10.40 -2.67 -7.67
N GLN A 405 9.33 -3.44 -7.47
CA GLN A 405 8.69 -3.56 -6.15
C GLN A 405 9.63 -4.13 -5.09
N ILE A 406 10.54 -5.03 -5.47
CA ILE A 406 11.44 -5.75 -4.55
C ILE A 406 12.68 -4.89 -4.26
N SER A 407 13.34 -4.41 -5.31
CA SER A 407 14.59 -3.65 -5.20
C SER A 407 14.39 -2.37 -4.39
N ASP A 408 13.31 -1.63 -4.65
CA ASP A 408 13.00 -0.39 -3.94
C ASP A 408 12.77 -0.62 -2.44
N TRP A 409 12.10 -1.73 -2.08
CA TRP A 409 11.84 -2.06 -0.68
C TRP A 409 13.12 -2.45 0.06
N PHE A 410 13.97 -3.28 -0.53
CA PHE A 410 15.25 -3.64 0.08
C PHE A 410 16.25 -2.48 0.16
N ALA A 411 16.26 -1.59 -0.84
CA ALA A 411 17.04 -0.35 -0.78
C ALA A 411 16.57 0.53 0.38
N SER A 412 15.26 0.72 0.52
CA SER A 412 14.66 1.46 1.64
C SER A 412 15.04 0.88 2.99
N LEU A 413 15.07 -0.45 3.10
CA LEU A 413 15.39 -1.14 4.32
C LEU A 413 16.89 -1.10 4.65
N ALA A 414 17.76 -1.13 3.64
CA ALA A 414 19.20 -0.99 3.79
C ALA A 414 19.60 0.44 4.19
N ASP A 415 19.09 1.46 3.52
CA ASP A 415 19.48 2.86 3.77
C ASP A 415 18.75 3.45 4.98
N GLY A 416 17.46 3.12 5.16
CA GLY A 416 16.63 3.68 6.22
C GLY A 416 16.90 3.09 7.61
N LEU A 417 17.22 1.80 7.69
CA LEU A 417 17.45 1.10 8.97
C LEU A 417 18.89 0.61 9.16
N HIS A 418 19.78 0.86 8.20
CA HIS A 418 21.14 0.28 8.18
C HIS A 418 21.10 -1.22 8.46
N TRP A 419 20.15 -1.91 7.82
CA TRP A 419 19.78 -3.26 8.20
C TRP A 419 20.97 -4.21 8.14
N ASN A 420 21.34 -4.71 9.33
CA ASN A 420 22.44 -5.65 9.54
C ASN A 420 23.81 -5.17 9.01
N VAL A 421 24.07 -3.87 8.98
CA VAL A 421 25.41 -3.33 8.74
C VAL A 421 26.33 -3.75 9.89
N ARG A 422 27.29 -4.64 9.60
CA ARG A 422 28.29 -5.14 10.55
C ARG A 422 29.68 -5.07 9.93
N LYS A 423 30.71 -4.81 10.74
CA LYS A 423 32.10 -5.09 10.34
C LYS A 423 32.19 -6.59 10.03
N ARG A 424 32.59 -6.96 8.81
CA ARG A 424 32.79 -8.37 8.44
C ARG A 424 33.86 -8.95 9.36
N GLN A 425 33.54 -10.07 10.00
CA GLN A 425 34.52 -10.80 10.80
C GLN A 425 35.67 -11.22 9.87
N LYS A 426 36.90 -10.91 10.25
CA LYS A 426 38.08 -11.37 9.51
C LYS A 426 38.10 -12.90 9.53
N CYS A 427 38.53 -13.51 8.44
CA CYS A 427 38.81 -14.94 8.44
C CYS A 427 39.88 -15.22 9.51
N LEU A 428 39.77 -16.35 10.19
CA LEU A 428 40.88 -16.84 11.02
C LEU A 428 42.05 -17.11 10.09
N ASP A 429 43.14 -16.34 10.23
CA ASP A 429 44.42 -16.67 9.62
C ASP A 429 45.04 -17.79 10.47
N GLU A 430 44.97 -19.04 10.00
CA GLU A 430 45.54 -20.22 10.68
C GLU A 430 47.07 -20.16 10.90
N LEU A 431 47.73 -19.08 10.44
CA LEU A 431 49.18 -18.86 10.60
C LEU A 431 49.57 -17.91 11.75
N SER A 432 48.65 -17.13 12.33
CA SER A 432 48.99 -16.22 13.44
C SER A 432 48.87 -16.85 14.83
N ASP A 433 48.11 -17.94 14.98
CA ASP A 433 47.88 -18.59 16.27
C ASP A 433 49.02 -19.52 16.72
N LEU A 434 50.02 -19.76 15.85
CA LEU A 434 51.23 -20.51 16.23
C LEU A 434 52.36 -19.63 16.78
N THR A 435 52.20 -18.30 16.80
CA THR A 435 53.20 -17.37 17.36
C THR A 435 52.70 -16.52 18.53
N ALA A 436 51.41 -16.59 18.88
CA ALA A 436 50.85 -15.87 20.02
C ALA A 436 50.91 -16.69 21.34
N SER A 437 52.09 -17.20 21.70
CA SER A 437 52.44 -17.44 23.11
C SER A 437 53.59 -16.50 23.51
N GLY A 438 53.39 -15.21 23.27
CA GLY A 438 54.33 -14.15 23.66
C GLY A 438 53.52 -12.96 24.16
N SER A 439 53.59 -12.74 25.47
CA SER A 439 52.97 -11.63 26.18
C SER A 439 53.56 -10.28 25.77
N GLU A 440 52.85 -9.45 25.01
CA GLU A 440 53.10 -8.00 24.93
C GLU A 440 51.78 -7.24 24.75
N ASP A 441 51.23 -6.76 25.87
CA ASP A 441 50.22 -5.70 25.91
C ASP A 441 50.92 -4.35 25.64
N THR A 442 50.74 -3.77 24.46
CA THR A 442 51.24 -2.42 24.13
C THR A 442 50.08 -1.47 23.80
N LEU A 443 49.64 -0.74 24.84
CA LEU A 443 49.52 0.73 24.96
C LEU A 443 49.08 1.64 23.80
N ASP A 444 48.36 1.18 22.77
CA ASP A 444 47.96 2.06 21.64
C ASP A 444 46.51 2.61 21.66
N GLU A 445 45.75 2.47 22.75
CA GLU A 445 44.34 2.93 22.80
C GLU A 445 44.09 4.32 23.43
N ILE A 446 45.11 5.14 23.72
CA ILE A 446 44.92 6.43 24.42
C ILE A 446 44.99 7.69 23.52
N GLU A 447 45.35 7.62 22.24
CA GLU A 447 45.56 8.84 21.43
C GLU A 447 44.36 9.39 20.63
N ASN A 448 43.20 8.73 20.58
CA ASN A 448 42.06 9.23 19.77
C ASN A 448 40.88 9.84 20.56
N MET A 449 41.10 10.24 21.81
CA MET A 449 40.04 10.83 22.65
C MET A 449 40.32 12.30 23.04
N LYS A 450 40.81 13.13 22.11
CA LYS A 450 40.77 14.59 22.23
C LYS A 450 40.70 15.28 20.87
N LEU A 451 39.49 15.48 20.36
CA LEU A 451 39.15 16.68 19.60
C LEU A 451 37.63 16.73 19.48
N TYR A 452 36.97 17.47 20.36
CA TYR A 452 35.75 18.28 20.13
C TYR A 452 35.37 18.90 21.48
N ASP A 453 35.96 20.05 21.77
CA ASP A 453 35.44 21.07 22.69
C ASP A 453 35.73 22.42 22.02
N VAL A 454 34.71 23.02 21.41
CA VAL A 454 34.16 24.38 21.58
C VAL A 454 32.90 24.48 20.71
#